data_AF-A0A9C8L862-F1
#
_entry.id   AF-A0A9C8L862-F1
#
_cell.length_a   1.000
_cell.length_b   1.000
_cell.length_c   1.000
_cell.angle_alpha   90.00
_cell.angle_beta   90.00
_cell.angle_gamma   90.00
#
_symmetry.space_group_name_H-M   'P 1'
#
loop_
_entity.id
_entity.type
_entity.pdbx_description
1 polymer ?
#
loop_
_entity_poly.entity_id
_entity_poly.type
_entity_poly.pdbx_seq_one_letter_code
_entity_poly.pdbx_strand_id
1 'polypeptide(L)'
;MIRFWLVQVRRKLMKIAKLIALLGLLAMTGVLVYGFAVGDFGAEGRRLLAMPWGIVSLVDLYVGFVLFSCWIVYREKSLLRSVVWVVLMMVLGFFTASLYTLIALQTSQGDWRHFWMGRRLEDEWDA
;
A
#
# COMPACT_ATOMS: atom_id res chain seq x y z
N MET A 1 -9.35 20.20 -27.29
CA MET A 1 -10.17 20.55 -26.10
C MET A 1 -10.39 19.36 -25.15
N ILE A 2 -10.95 18.24 -25.62
CA ILE A 2 -11.27 17.05 -24.78
C ILE A 2 -10.04 16.43 -24.11
N ARG A 3 -8.93 16.22 -24.85
CA ARG A 3 -7.69 15.63 -24.30
C ARG A 3 -7.08 16.47 -23.16
N PHE A 4 -7.16 17.79 -23.26
CA PHE A 4 -6.65 18.70 -22.23
C PHE A 4 -7.46 18.60 -20.93
N TRP A 5 -8.80 18.59 -21.06
CA TRP A 5 -9.69 18.42 -19.92
C TRP A 5 -9.49 17.07 -19.21
N LEU A 6 -9.36 15.98 -19.98
CA LEU A 6 -9.06 14.64 -19.43
C LEU A 6 -7.72 14.60 -18.67
N VAL A 7 -6.68 15.25 -19.19
CA VAL A 7 -5.38 15.34 -18.49
C VAL A 7 -5.50 16.11 -17.18
N GLN A 8 -6.27 17.20 -17.17
CA GLN A 8 -6.48 18.00 -15.97
C GLN A 8 -7.28 17.22 -14.90
N VAL A 9 -8.31 16.47 -15.31
CA VAL A 9 -9.09 15.58 -14.44
C VAL A 9 -8.19 14.47 -13.86
N ARG A 10 -7.40 13.77 -14.70
CA ARG A 10 -6.46 12.73 -14.24
C ARG A 10 -5.48 13.27 -13.20
N ARG A 11 -4.96 14.49 -13.39
CA ARG A 11 -4.06 15.15 -12.42
C ARG A 11 -4.76 15.49 -11.11
N LYS A 12 -6.02 15.96 -11.13
CA LYS A 12 -6.78 16.21 -9.90
C LYS A 12 -7.03 14.91 -9.12
N LEU A 13 -7.43 13.83 -9.80
CA LEU A 13 -7.64 12.52 -9.18
C LEU A 13 -6.37 11.99 -8.49
N MET A 14 -5.19 12.16 -9.10
CA MET A 14 -3.92 11.76 -8.50
C MET A 14 -3.60 12.53 -7.21
N LYS A 15 -3.98 13.82 -7.14
CA LYS A 15 -3.80 14.60 -5.89
C LYS A 15 -4.71 14.08 -4.78
N ILE A 16 -5.94 13.71 -5.11
CA ILE A 16 -6.88 13.10 -4.16
C ILE A 16 -6.34 11.75 -3.67
N ALA A 17 -5.84 10.90 -4.58
CA ALA A 17 -5.24 9.62 -4.22
C ALA A 17 -4.05 9.79 -3.26
N LYS A 18 -3.18 10.79 -3.49
CA LYS A 18 -2.06 11.12 -2.59
C LYS A 18 -2.56 11.52 -1.21
N LEU A 19 -3.61 12.34 -1.15
CA LEU A 19 -4.20 12.76 0.12
C LEU A 19 -4.78 11.57 0.89
N ILE A 20 -5.50 10.67 0.21
CA ILE A 20 -6.04 9.45 0.83
C ILE A 20 -4.91 8.56 1.37
N ALA A 21 -3.86 8.32 0.58
CA ALA A 21 -2.71 7.52 1.02
C ALA A 21 -1.99 8.16 2.22
N LEU A 22 -1.85 9.49 2.23
CA LEU A 22 -1.26 10.22 3.36
C LEU A 22 -2.13 10.12 4.62
N LEU A 23 -3.45 10.29 4.49
CA LEU A 23 -4.37 10.14 5.61
C LEU A 23 -4.34 8.72 6.17
N GLY A 24 -4.31 7.71 5.30
CA GLY A 24 -4.14 6.31 5.71
C GLY A 24 -2.84 6.08 6.48
N LEU A 25 -1.73 6.65 6.00
CA LEU A 25 -0.44 6.56 6.68
C LEU A 25 -0.46 7.20 8.07
N LEU A 26 -1.03 8.41 8.19
CA LEU A 26 -1.13 9.13 9.46
C LEU A 26 -2.04 8.41 10.45
N ALA A 27 -3.19 7.91 9.99
CA ALA A 27 -4.11 7.13 10.81
C ALA A 27 -3.44 5.85 11.33
N MET A 28 -2.78 5.09 10.45
CA MET A 28 -2.05 3.87 10.81
C MET A 28 -0.93 4.16 11.82
N THR A 29 -0.21 5.27 11.64
CA THR A 29 0.81 5.71 12.61
C THR A 29 0.18 5.93 13.99
N GLY A 30 -0.93 6.66 14.05
CA GLY A 30 -1.62 6.95 15.31
C GLY A 30 -2.09 5.68 16.04
N VAL A 31 -2.73 4.76 15.33
CA VAL A 31 -3.24 3.52 15.95
C VAL A 31 -2.12 2.55 16.33
N LEU A 32 -1.02 2.49 15.58
CA LEU A 32 0.15 1.70 15.96
C LEU A 32 0.79 2.25 17.23
N VAL A 33 0.99 3.57 17.33
CA VAL A 33 1.51 4.21 18.54
C VAL A 33 0.60 3.91 19.73
N TYR A 34 -0.71 4.04 19.56
CA TYR A 34 -1.68 3.69 20.61
C TYR A 34 -1.58 2.21 21.02
N GLY A 35 -1.57 1.30 20.06
CA GLY A 35 -1.50 -0.15 20.31
C GLY A 35 -0.21 -0.56 21.03
N PHE A 36 0.94 -0.01 20.64
CA PHE A 36 2.21 -0.28 21.31
C PHE A 36 2.35 0.41 22.68
N ALA A 37 1.69 1.55 22.89
CA ALA A 37 1.76 2.28 24.14
C ALA A 37 0.84 1.70 25.24
N VAL A 38 -0.31 1.16 24.86
CA VAL A 38 -1.37 0.75 25.80
C VAL A 38 -1.66 -0.75 25.76
N GLY A 39 -1.51 -1.38 24.60
CA GLY A 39 -1.97 -2.75 24.36
C GLY A 39 -0.95 -3.82 24.76
N ASP A 40 -1.48 -5.00 25.11
CA ASP A 40 -0.70 -6.24 25.20
C ASP A 40 -0.94 -7.07 23.94
N PHE A 41 -0.04 -6.92 22.97
CA PHE A 41 -0.13 -7.59 21.67
C PHE A 41 -0.30 -9.11 21.80
N GLY A 42 0.35 -9.75 22.77
CA GLY A 42 0.32 -11.20 22.95
C GLY A 42 -0.97 -11.70 23.60
N ALA A 43 -1.47 -10.98 24.61
CA ALA A 43 -2.74 -11.31 25.25
C ALA A 43 -3.93 -11.05 24.33
N GLU A 44 -3.95 -9.91 23.64
CA GLU A 44 -5.02 -9.54 22.71
C GLU A 44 -5.01 -10.41 21.45
N GLY A 45 -3.83 -10.72 20.91
CA GLY A 45 -3.69 -11.65 19.78
C GLY A 45 -4.25 -13.03 20.07
N ARG A 46 -4.01 -13.58 21.28
CA ARG A 46 -4.61 -14.86 21.70
C ARG A 46 -6.14 -14.80 21.79
N ARG A 47 -6.70 -13.68 22.25
CA ARG A 47 -8.16 -13.49 22.28
C ARG A 47 -8.74 -13.44 20.86
N LEU A 48 -8.09 -12.73 19.93
CA LEU A 48 -8.49 -12.70 18.53
C LEU A 48 -8.49 -14.10 17.90
N LEU A 49 -7.45 -14.90 18.17
CA LEU A 49 -7.35 -16.28 17.67
C LEU A 49 -8.34 -17.24 18.31
N ALA A 50 -8.85 -16.95 19.51
CA ALA A 50 -9.88 -17.76 20.15
C ALA A 50 -11.30 -17.48 19.61
N MET A 51 -11.51 -16.35 18.93
CA MET A 51 -12.80 -15.95 18.38
C MET A 51 -12.89 -16.33 16.88
N PRO A 52 -13.96 -17.02 16.42
CA PRO A 52 -14.09 -17.40 15.02
C PRO A 52 -13.97 -16.23 14.03
N TRP A 53 -14.62 -15.11 14.33
CA TRP A 53 -14.52 -13.90 13.51
C TRP A 53 -13.13 -13.24 13.58
N GLY A 54 -12.41 -13.37 14.70
CA GLY A 54 -11.04 -12.87 14.81
C GLY A 54 -10.08 -13.63 13.88
N ILE A 55 -10.26 -14.95 13.75
CA ILE A 55 -9.54 -15.77 12.77
C ILE A 55 -9.88 -15.31 11.34
N VAL A 56 -11.18 -15.14 11.03
CA VAL A 56 -11.62 -14.68 9.70
C VAL A 56 -10.99 -13.33 9.34
N SER A 57 -11.00 -12.36 10.26
CA SER A 57 -10.38 -11.05 10.04
C SER A 57 -8.87 -11.13 9.86
N LEU A 58 -8.17 -12.01 10.59
CA LEU A 58 -6.73 -12.23 10.39
C LEU A 58 -6.45 -12.83 9.02
N VAL A 59 -7.20 -13.85 8.61
CA VAL A 59 -7.06 -14.45 7.28
C VAL A 59 -7.33 -13.41 6.19
N ASP A 60 -8.42 -12.66 6.29
CA ASP A 60 -8.78 -11.59 5.34
C ASP A 60 -7.65 -10.55 5.21
N LEU A 61 -7.12 -10.10 6.34
CA LEU A 61 -6.00 -9.15 6.40
C LEU A 61 -4.74 -9.69 5.69
N TYR A 62 -4.31 -10.91 6.01
CA TYR A 62 -3.09 -11.49 5.46
C TYR A 62 -3.23 -11.88 3.99
N VAL A 63 -4.42 -12.34 3.55
CA VAL A 63 -4.70 -12.54 2.13
C VAL A 63 -4.55 -11.21 1.38
N GLY A 64 -5.10 -10.13 1.94
CA GLY A 64 -4.89 -8.78 1.42
C GLY A 64 -3.40 -8.39 1.34
N PHE A 65 -2.62 -8.70 2.38
CA PHE A 65 -1.18 -8.42 2.38
C PHE A 65 -0.42 -9.17 1.30
N VAL A 66 -0.75 -10.44 1.08
CA VAL A 66 -0.12 -11.27 0.04
C VAL A 66 -0.48 -10.73 -1.35
N LEU A 67 -1.76 -10.46 -1.62
CA LEU A 67 -2.18 -9.90 -2.91
C LEU A 67 -1.52 -8.56 -3.22
N PHE A 68 -1.42 -7.68 -2.22
CA PHE A 68 -0.73 -6.40 -2.37
C PHE A 68 0.78 -6.57 -2.54
N SER A 69 1.39 -7.55 -1.85
CA SER A 69 2.79 -7.91 -2.02
C SER A 69 3.08 -8.40 -3.44
N CYS A 70 2.21 -9.20 -4.03
CA CYS A 70 2.29 -9.59 -5.44
C CYS A 70 2.28 -8.37 -6.36
N TRP A 71 1.42 -7.38 -6.07
CA TRP A 71 1.42 -6.12 -6.82
C TRP A 71 2.73 -5.33 -6.65
N ILE A 72 3.32 -5.26 -5.45
CA ILE A 72 4.62 -4.62 -5.21
C ILE A 72 5.72 -5.32 -6.02
N VAL A 73 5.78 -6.65 -5.94
CA VAL A 73 6.76 -7.47 -6.68
C VAL A 73 6.58 -7.27 -8.18
N TYR A 74 5.35 -7.20 -8.67
CA TYR A 74 5.06 -6.86 -10.05
C TYR A 74 5.49 -5.42 -10.37
N ARG A 75 5.33 -4.44 -9.50
CA ARG A 75 5.69 -3.05 -9.82
C ARG A 75 7.21 -2.79 -9.83
N GLU A 76 7.95 -3.52 -9.01
CA GLU A 76 9.38 -3.33 -8.79
C GLU A 76 10.24 -4.22 -9.71
N LYS A 77 11.27 -3.63 -10.33
CA LYS A 77 12.27 -4.37 -11.14
C LYS A 77 13.31 -5.11 -10.27
N SER A 78 13.62 -4.56 -9.10
CA SER A 78 14.69 -5.07 -8.23
C SER A 78 14.14 -6.03 -7.18
N LEU A 79 14.55 -7.31 -7.25
CA LEU A 79 14.14 -8.34 -6.30
C LEU A 79 14.45 -7.95 -4.84
N LEU A 80 15.62 -7.35 -4.58
CA LEU A 80 16.00 -6.92 -3.23
C LEU A 80 15.03 -5.88 -2.67
N ARG A 81 14.66 -4.88 -3.48
CA ARG A 81 13.69 -3.86 -3.07
C ARG A 81 12.30 -4.46 -2.85
N SER A 82 11.88 -5.37 -3.73
CA SER A 82 10.60 -6.08 -3.57
C SER A 82 10.56 -6.85 -2.26
N VAL A 83 11.61 -7.61 -1.95
CA VAL A 83 11.70 -8.39 -0.70
C VAL A 83 11.59 -7.48 0.53
N VAL A 84 12.31 -6.35 0.55
CA VAL A 84 12.22 -5.38 1.66
C VAL A 84 10.78 -4.90 1.84
N TRP A 85 10.10 -4.51 0.76
CA TRP A 85 8.71 -4.07 0.85
C TRP A 85 7.73 -5.16 1.27
N VAL A 86 7.93 -6.41 0.82
CA VAL A 86 7.10 -7.54 1.25
C VAL A 86 7.29 -7.81 2.73
N VAL A 87 8.53 -7.81 3.23
CA VAL A 87 8.80 -7.98 4.67
C VAL A 87 8.14 -6.86 5.48
N LEU A 88 8.29 -5.61 5.05
CA LEU A 88 7.62 -4.47 5.69
C LEU A 88 6.09 -4.60 5.64
N MET A 89 5.52 -5.16 4.57
CA MET A 89 4.09 -5.40 4.45
C MET A 89 3.61 -6.47 5.42
N MET A 90 4.36 -7.56 5.59
CA MET A 90 4.00 -8.63 6.53
C MET A 90 4.08 -8.19 7.99
N VAL A 91 4.97 -7.25 8.32
CA VAL A 91 5.18 -6.79 9.70
C VAL A 91 4.30 -5.58 10.06
N LEU A 92 4.24 -4.57 9.19
CA LEU A 92 3.54 -3.30 9.47
C LEU A 92 2.19 -3.18 8.74
N GLY A 93 1.86 -4.10 7.85
CA GLY A 93 0.56 -4.17 7.18
C GLY A 93 0.22 -2.91 6.37
N PHE A 94 -0.96 -2.36 6.63
CA PHE A 94 -1.49 -1.21 5.89
C PHE A 94 -0.72 0.10 6.11
N PHE A 95 0.13 0.19 7.13
CA PHE A 95 1.10 1.28 7.22
C PHE A 95 2.04 1.27 6.00
N THR A 96 2.65 0.10 5.72
CA THR A 96 3.52 -0.10 4.56
C THR A 96 2.76 0.09 3.26
N ALA A 97 1.53 -0.44 3.16
CA ALA A 97 0.70 -0.27 1.97
C ALA A 97 0.45 1.22 1.66
N SER A 98 0.11 2.01 2.68
CA SER A 98 -0.16 3.44 2.56
C SER A 98 1.10 4.22 2.20
N LEU A 99 2.23 3.91 2.85
CA LEU A 99 3.53 4.51 2.54
C LEU A 99 3.97 4.20 1.11
N TYR A 100 3.92 2.93 0.72
CA TYR A 100 4.31 2.49 -0.62
C TYR A 100 3.43 3.12 -1.69
N THR A 101 2.11 3.16 -1.48
CA THR A 101 1.17 3.82 -2.39
C THR A 101 1.46 5.31 -2.50
N LEU A 102 1.76 6.00 -1.40
CA LEU A 102 2.12 7.41 -1.41
C LEU A 102 3.39 7.66 -2.23
N ILE A 103 4.44 6.88 -2.00
CA ILE A 103 5.69 6.94 -2.75
C ILE A 103 5.42 6.66 -4.24
N ALA A 104 4.65 5.61 -4.53
CA ALA A 104 4.24 5.25 -5.89
C ALA A 104 3.55 6.40 -6.61
N LEU A 105 2.59 7.07 -5.96
CA LEU A 105 1.87 8.21 -6.52
C LEU A 105 2.76 9.43 -6.69
N GLN A 106 3.75 9.63 -5.81
CA GLN A 106 4.73 10.72 -5.93
C GLN A 106 5.65 10.50 -7.13
N THR A 107 6.20 9.30 -7.31
CA THR A 107 7.12 8.99 -8.42
C THR A 107 6.43 9.00 -9.78
N SER A 108 5.11 8.80 -9.83
CA SER A 108 4.35 8.69 -11.08
C SER A 108 4.07 10.01 -11.81
N GLN A 109 4.44 11.16 -11.23
CA GLN A 109 4.34 12.50 -11.84
C GLN A 109 2.99 12.85 -12.53
N GLY A 110 1.89 12.23 -12.09
CA GLY A 110 0.55 12.46 -12.64
C GLY A 110 0.13 11.52 -13.77
N ASP A 111 0.94 10.51 -14.09
CA ASP A 111 0.55 9.41 -14.98
C ASP A 111 0.14 8.16 -14.20
N TRP A 112 -1.11 7.74 -14.40
CA TRP A 112 -1.67 6.54 -13.79
C TRP A 112 -1.01 5.24 -14.29
N ARG A 113 -0.46 5.23 -15.50
CA ARG A 113 0.23 4.04 -16.00
C ARG A 113 1.46 3.77 -15.14
N HIS A 114 2.32 4.77 -14.96
CA HIS A 114 3.51 4.72 -14.10
C HIS A 114 3.17 4.35 -12.64
N PHE A 115 1.96 4.71 -12.18
CA PHE A 115 1.50 4.27 -10.87
C PHE A 115 1.25 2.76 -10.81
N TRP A 116 0.51 2.19 -11.75
CA TRP A 116 0.12 0.78 -11.69
C TRP A 116 1.24 -0.18 -12.07
N MET A 117 1.98 0.12 -13.14
CA MET A 117 3.00 -0.79 -13.69
C MET A 117 4.40 -0.47 -13.17
N GLY A 118 4.60 0.72 -12.59
CA GLY A 118 5.89 1.14 -12.07
C GLY A 118 6.95 1.14 -13.16
N ARG A 119 8.08 0.48 -12.87
CA ARG A 119 9.24 0.49 -13.75
C ARG A 119 9.07 -0.39 -14.99
N ARG A 120 8.13 -1.34 -15.02
CA ARG A 120 7.91 -2.21 -16.20
C ARG A 120 7.39 -1.48 -17.44
N LEU A 121 6.82 -0.28 -17.27
CA LEU A 121 6.43 0.55 -18.41
C LEU A 121 7.60 1.03 -19.27
N GLU A 122 8.78 1.17 -18.66
CA GLU A 122 9.98 1.58 -19.38
C GLU A 122 10.42 0.45 -20.34
N ASP A 123 10.21 -0.82 -19.96
CA ASP A 123 10.60 -1.97 -20.79
C ASP A 123 9.68 -2.17 -22.02
N GLU A 124 8.39 -1.78 -21.93
CA GLU A 124 7.45 -1.85 -23.05
C GLU A 124 7.69 -0.78 -24.12
N TRP A 125 8.35 0.33 -23.79
CA TRP A 125 8.63 1.42 -24.74
C TRP A 125 10.02 1.30 -25.40
N ASP A 126 10.94 0.58 -24.76
CA ASP A 126 12.30 0.35 -25.25
C ASP A 126 12.47 -0.97 -26.05
N ALA A 127 11.36 -1.69 -26.34
CA ALA A 127 11.29 -2.93 -27.11
C ALA A 127 10.64 -2.72 -28.49
#